data_AF-A0A2G6TBY8-F1
#
_entry.id   AF-A0A2G6TBY8-F1
#
_cell.length_a   1.000
_cell.length_b   1.000
_cell.length_c   1.000
_cell.angle_alpha   90.00
_cell.angle_beta   90.00
_cell.angle_gamma   90.00
#
_symmetry.space_group_name_H-M   'P 1'
#
loop_
_entity.id
_entity.type
_entity.pdbx_description
1 polymer ?
#
loop_
_entity_poly.entity_id
_entity_poly.type
_entity_poly.pdbx_seq_one_letter_code
_entity_poly.pdbx_strand_id
1 'polypeptide(L)'
;MKNLKIMYLIIAFCSSQLFIQCTSDDNKKNTGKTETEQYTDEVIMLRNFLSTSLPIDINKIIYDSTISSFIIDGDVIMPLEQARGHYSSYSGLKNTNKINQ
;
A
#
# COMPACT_ATOMS: atom_id res chain seq x y z
N MET A 1 49.45 -24.06 -39.86
CA MET A 1 48.93 -24.65 -38.61
C MET A 1 48.46 -23.50 -37.73
N LYS A 2 47.16 -23.23 -37.67
CA LYS A 2 46.15 -23.75 -36.72
C LYS A 2 45.72 -22.63 -35.74
N ASN A 3 44.60 -22.02 -36.11
CA ASN A 3 43.48 -21.59 -35.28
C ASN A 3 43.50 -20.22 -34.57
N LEU A 4 42.82 -19.29 -35.24
CA LEU A 4 41.97 -18.22 -34.71
C LEU A 4 41.06 -18.72 -33.55
N LYS A 5 40.96 -17.94 -32.46
CA LYS A 5 39.86 -17.96 -31.46
C LYS A 5 39.59 -16.49 -31.08
N ILE A 6 38.58 -15.83 -31.69
CA ILE A 6 37.18 -15.74 -31.25
C ILE A 6 37.03 -15.07 -29.86
N MET A 7 36.78 -13.75 -29.90
CA MET A 7 35.62 -13.06 -29.31
C MET A 7 35.32 -13.23 -27.80
N TYR A 8 35.66 -12.20 -27.03
CA TYR A 8 34.89 -11.73 -25.87
C TYR A 8 34.60 -10.23 -26.15
N LEU A 9 33.58 -9.89 -26.94
CA LEU A 9 32.17 -9.75 -26.55
C LEU A 9 31.95 -8.99 -25.23
N ILE A 10 31.75 -7.67 -25.37
CA ILE A 10 30.80 -6.75 -24.68
C ILE A 10 30.86 -6.69 -23.14
N ILE A 11 31.01 -5.50 -22.52
CA ILE A 11 30.00 -4.71 -21.74
C ILE A 11 30.88 -3.93 -20.71
N ALA A 12 30.81 -2.63 -20.41
CA ALA A 12 29.68 -1.73 -20.28
C ALA A 12 30.06 -0.29 -20.70
N PHE A 13 29.21 0.26 -21.55
CA PHE A 13 29.05 1.69 -21.80
C PHE A 13 28.12 2.28 -20.71
N CYS A 14 28.24 3.58 -20.47
CA CYS A 14 27.38 4.44 -19.64
C CYS A 14 27.50 4.36 -18.11
N SER A 15 28.08 5.42 -17.52
CA SER A 15 27.41 6.22 -16.48
C SER A 15 28.19 7.52 -16.25
N SER A 16 28.18 8.42 -17.23
CA SER A 16 28.74 9.76 -17.10
C SER A 16 27.72 10.80 -17.54
N GLN A 17 26.62 10.95 -16.81
CA GLN A 17 25.85 12.20 -16.85
C GLN A 17 25.31 12.53 -15.44
N LEU A 18 26.13 13.31 -14.75
CA LEU A 18 25.77 14.15 -13.63
C LEU A 18 24.60 15.06 -14.02
N PHE A 19 23.40 14.76 -13.53
CA PHE A 19 22.33 15.75 -13.42
C PHE A 19 21.78 15.72 -12.00
N ILE A 20 22.60 16.21 -11.07
CA ILE A 20 22.08 16.72 -9.80
C ILE A 20 21.51 18.11 -10.13
N GLN A 21 20.24 18.13 -10.56
CA GLN A 21 19.48 19.37 -10.58
C GLN A 21 19.08 19.69 -9.14
N CYS A 22 19.93 20.42 -8.43
CA CYS A 22 19.54 21.18 -7.26
C CYS A 22 18.71 22.38 -7.73
N THR A 23 17.41 22.19 -7.94
CA THR A 23 16.47 23.30 -7.89
C THR A 23 15.59 23.07 -6.67
N SER A 24 15.96 23.73 -5.57
CA SER A 24 15.03 23.99 -4.49
C SER A 24 13.88 24.79 -5.08
N ASP A 25 12.69 24.22 -5.13
CA ASP A 25 11.47 25.01 -5.12
C ASP A 25 10.40 24.29 -4.30
N ASP A 26 10.11 24.88 -3.15
CA ASP A 26 8.97 24.59 -2.29
C ASP A 26 7.70 24.95 -3.05
N ASN A 27 7.00 23.96 -3.62
CA ASN A 27 5.55 24.09 -3.68
C ASN A 27 4.82 22.77 -3.91
N LYS A 28 4.06 22.40 -2.88
CA LYS A 28 2.75 21.77 -3.01
C LYS A 28 2.76 20.44 -3.77
N LYS A 29 3.12 19.38 -3.02
CA LYS A 29 2.49 18.05 -3.16
C LYS A 29 0.97 18.24 -3.06
N ASN A 30 0.34 18.64 -4.16
CA ASN A 30 -1.08 18.48 -4.36
C ASN A 30 -1.32 17.07 -4.89
N THR A 31 -0.85 16.07 -4.15
CA THR A 31 -1.21 14.65 -4.34
C THR A 31 -2.56 14.41 -3.66
N GLY A 32 -3.51 15.32 -3.89
CA GLY A 32 -4.88 15.29 -3.37
C GLY A 32 -5.86 14.70 -4.37
N LYS A 33 -5.44 13.66 -5.10
CA LYS A 33 -6.29 12.85 -5.97
C LYS A 33 -5.85 11.40 -5.84
N THR A 34 -5.91 10.87 -4.62
CA THR A 34 -5.95 9.43 -4.43
C THR A 34 -7.31 8.98 -4.92
N GLU A 35 -7.35 8.66 -6.21
CA GLU A 35 -8.08 7.55 -6.78
C GLU A 35 -9.06 6.92 -5.80
N THR A 36 -10.32 7.37 -5.87
CA THR A 36 -11.45 6.50 -5.54
C THR A 36 -11.47 5.38 -6.58
N GLU A 37 -10.50 4.46 -6.48
CA GLU A 37 -10.69 3.12 -7.01
C GLU A 37 -12.02 2.62 -6.46
N GLN A 38 -12.85 2.06 -7.34
CA GLN A 38 -14.13 1.48 -6.97
C GLN A 38 -13.88 0.29 -6.03
N TYR A 39 -13.81 0.59 -4.74
CA TYR A 39 -13.73 -0.42 -3.71
C TYR A 39 -15.03 -1.21 -3.69
N THR A 40 -14.93 -2.52 -3.48
CA THR A 40 -16.09 -3.34 -3.17
C THR A 40 -16.70 -2.85 -1.84
N ASP A 41 -18.01 -3.06 -1.67
CA ASP A 41 -18.71 -2.69 -0.43
C ASP A 41 -18.02 -3.27 0.82
N GLU A 42 -17.45 -4.46 0.69
CA GLU A 42 -16.66 -5.10 1.73
C GLU A 42 -15.41 -4.29 2.10
N VAL A 43 -14.61 -3.87 1.12
CA VAL A 43 -13.39 -3.10 1.37
C VAL A 43 -13.74 -1.75 2.02
N ILE A 44 -14.83 -1.12 1.58
CA ILE A 44 -15.34 0.12 2.18
C ILE A 44 -15.70 -0.11 3.65
N MET A 45 -16.46 -1.17 3.94
CA MET A 45 -16.85 -1.53 5.30
C MET A 45 -15.64 -1.79 6.21
N LEU A 46 -14.68 -2.58 5.74
CA LEU A 46 -13.46 -2.91 6.49
C LEU A 46 -12.59 -1.66 6.71
N ARG A 47 -12.46 -0.80 5.69
CA ARG A 47 -11.75 0.48 5.80
C ARG A 47 -12.38 1.39 6.86
N ASN A 48 -13.71 1.51 6.87
CA ASN A 48 -14.45 2.26 7.90
C ASN A 48 -14.23 1.68 9.30
N PHE A 49 -14.26 0.35 9.43
CA PHE A 49 -13.98 -0.34 10.67
C PHE A 49 -12.56 -0.05 11.17
N LEU A 50 -11.56 -0.13 10.30
CA LEU A 50 -10.16 0.16 10.66
C LEU A 50 -9.98 1.61 11.10
N SER A 51 -10.60 2.57 10.39
CA SER A 51 -10.58 3.99 10.78
C SER A 51 -11.15 4.21 12.18
N THR A 52 -12.25 3.53 12.50
CA THR A 52 -12.93 3.67 13.80
C THR A 52 -12.21 2.93 14.93
N SER A 53 -11.65 1.75 14.65
CA SER A 53 -11.02 0.89 15.66
C SER A 53 -9.59 1.30 16.01
N LEU A 54 -8.84 1.90 15.07
CA LEU A 54 -7.47 2.38 15.27
C LEU A 54 -7.36 3.89 15.52
N PRO A 55 -8.48 4.56 15.83
CA PRO A 55 -8.67 6.02 15.66
C PRO A 55 -7.80 6.72 14.60
N ILE A 56 -7.74 6.17 13.38
CA ILE A 56 -6.96 6.74 12.26
C ILE A 56 -7.90 7.38 11.24
N ASP A 57 -7.50 8.53 10.68
CA ASP A 57 -8.24 9.16 9.58
C ASP A 57 -8.40 8.17 8.43
N ILE A 58 -9.64 7.98 7.96
CA ILE A 58 -9.95 7.08 6.86
C ILE A 58 -9.12 7.37 5.60
N ASN A 59 -8.73 8.62 5.36
CA ASN A 59 -7.91 9.03 4.23
C ASN A 59 -6.47 8.50 4.30
N LYS A 60 -6.01 8.13 5.49
CA LYS A 60 -4.73 7.47 5.72
C LYS A 60 -4.79 5.96 5.53
N ILE A 61 -5.97 5.40 5.26
CA ILE A 61 -6.16 3.97 5.00
C ILE A 61 -6.47 3.82 3.52
N ILE A 62 -5.54 3.22 2.79
CA ILE A 62 -5.64 2.97 1.35
C ILE A 62 -5.70 1.46 1.15
N TYR A 63 -6.58 0.98 0.28
CA TYR A 63 -6.57 -0.42 -0.11
C TYR A 63 -5.80 -0.58 -1.41
N ASP A 64 -4.81 -1.47 -1.42
CA ASP A 64 -4.08 -1.88 -2.61
C ASP A 64 -4.58 -3.26 -3.07
N SER A 65 -5.24 -3.28 -4.23
CA SER A 65 -5.82 -4.48 -4.81
C SER A 65 -4.75 -5.47 -5.33
N THR A 66 -3.57 -4.99 -5.69
CA THR A 66 -2.46 -5.80 -6.23
C THR A 66 -1.93 -6.75 -5.17
N ILE A 67 -1.80 -6.26 -3.94
CA ILE A 67 -1.31 -7.04 -2.79
C ILE A 67 -2.42 -7.44 -1.82
N SER A 68 -3.68 -7.15 -2.16
CA SER A 68 -4.86 -7.44 -1.33
C SER A 68 -4.69 -7.01 0.13
N SER A 69 -4.20 -5.78 0.35
CA SER A 69 -3.83 -5.27 1.67
C SER A 69 -4.21 -3.81 1.87
N PHE A 70 -4.52 -3.45 3.10
CA PHE A 70 -4.65 -2.07 3.55
C PHE A 70 -3.29 -1.51 3.92
N ILE A 71 -2.97 -0.35 3.38
CA ILE A 71 -1.83 0.47 3.76
C ILE A 71 -2.35 1.56 4.69
N ILE A 72 -1.92 1.54 5.94
CA ILE A 72 -2.38 2.41 7.01
C ILE A 72 -1.24 3.37 7.36
N ASP A 73 -1.51 4.67 7.22
CA ASP A 73 -0.57 5.78 7.43
C ASP A 73 0.74 5.69 6.64
N GLY A 74 0.78 4.85 5.59
CA GLY A 74 1.96 4.59 4.77
C GLY A 74 2.95 3.57 5.35
N ASP A 75 2.81 3.20 6.62
CA ASP A 75 3.83 2.45 7.36
C ASP A 75 3.38 1.05 7.75
N VAL A 76 2.06 0.81 7.84
CA VAL A 76 1.51 -0.48 8.27
C VAL A 76 0.78 -1.14 7.11
N ILE A 77 1.21 -2.34 6.74
CA ILE A 77 0.55 -3.18 5.75
C ILE A 77 -0.28 -4.23 6.51
N MET A 78 -1.60 -4.19 6.33
CA MET A 78 -2.53 -5.15 6.90
C MET A 78 -3.23 -5.93 5.78
N PRO A 79 -2.99 -7.25 5.65
CA PRO A 79 -3.69 -8.07 4.68
C PRO A 79 -5.21 -8.03 4.85
N LEU A 80 -5.96 -8.13 3.74
CA LEU A 80 -7.42 -8.13 3.73
C LEU A 80 -8.00 -9.20 4.68
N GLU A 81 -7.45 -10.41 4.68
CA GLU A 81 -7.88 -11.51 5.57
C GLU A 81 -7.69 -11.17 7.05
N GLN A 82 -6.61 -10.46 7.38
CA GLN A 82 -6.36 -10.03 8.75
C GLN A 82 -7.41 -8.99 9.17
N ALA A 83 -7.72 -8.02 8.30
CA ALA A 83 -8.78 -7.04 8.55
C ALA A 83 -10.15 -7.72 8.73
N ARG A 84 -10.48 -8.72 7.90
CA ARG A 84 -11.68 -9.55 8.03
C ARG A 84 -11.73 -10.28 9.37
N GLY A 85 -10.61 -10.86 9.81
CA GLY A 85 -10.48 -11.52 11.11
C GLY A 85 -10.79 -10.56 12.25
N HIS A 86 -10.17 -9.38 12.26
CA HIS A 86 -10.42 -8.35 13.27
C HIS A 86 -11.89 -7.90 13.30
N TYR A 87 -12.48 -7.67 12.14
CA TYR A 87 -13.90 -7.30 12.03
C TYR A 87 -14.83 -8.40 12.55
N SER A 88 -14.55 -9.67 12.22
CA SER A 88 -15.35 -10.81 12.65
C SER A 88 -15.29 -11.02 14.16
N SER A 89 -14.10 -10.89 14.76
CA SER A 89 -13.94 -10.95 16.22
C SER A 89 -14.67 -9.81 16.92
N TYR A 90 -14.61 -8.59 16.37
CA TYR A 90 -15.29 -7.44 16.94
C TYR A 90 -16.83 -7.53 16.85
N SER A 91 -17.35 -7.95 15.69
CA SER A 91 -18.79 -8.12 15.47
C SER A 91 -19.39 -9.27 16.31
N GLY A 92 -18.64 -10.37 16.51
CA GLY A 92 -19.04 -11.46 17.40
C GLY A 92 -19.17 -11.04 18.87
N LEU A 93 -18.27 -10.17 19.35
CA LEU A 93 -18.28 -9.67 20.74
C LEU A 93 -19.45 -8.73 21.05
N LYS A 94 -19.96 -7.98 20.07
CA LYS A 94 -21.13 -7.10 20.27
C LYS A 94 -22.41 -7.86 20.59
N ASN A 95 -22.51 -9.14 20.21
CA ASN A 95 -23.70 -9.96 20.42
C ASN A 95 -23.72 -10.76 21.73
N THR A 96 -22.60 -10.87 22.46
CA THR A 96 -22.57 -11.67 23.70
C THR A 96 -23.06 -10.93 24.94
N ASN A 97 -23.34 -9.62 24.85
CA ASN A 97 -23.87 -8.82 25.97
C ASN A 97 -25.42 -8.77 26.04
N LYS A 98 -26.13 -9.63 25.30
CA LYS A 98 -27.60 -9.70 25.29
C LYS A 98 -28.20 -11.01 25.83
N ILE A 99 -27.54 -11.66 26.77
CA ILE A 99 -28.16 -12.75 27.55
C ILE A 99 -27.88 -12.50 29.03
N ASN A 100 -28.81 -11.81 29.69
CA ASN A 100 -29.24 -11.92 31.09
C ASN A 100 -29.71 -10.57 31.63
N GLN A 101 -31.01 -10.28 31.46
CA GLN A 101 -31.85 -9.61 32.45
C GLN A 101 -33.31 -10.01 32.22
#